data_AF-A0AAD4XEE5-F1
#
_entry.id   AF-A0AAD4XEE5-F1
#
_cell.length_a   1.000
_cell.length_b   1.000
_cell.length_c   1.000
_cell.angle_alpha   90.00
_cell.angle_beta   90.00
_cell.angle_gamma   90.00
#
_symmetry.space_group_name_H-M   'P 1'
#
loop_
_entity.id
_entity.type
_entity.pdbx_description
1 polymer ?
#
loop_
_entity_poly.entity_id
_entity_poly.type
_entity_poly.pdbx_seq_one_letter_code
_entity_poly.pdbx_strand_id
1 'polypeptide(L)'
;MFLQFLFFLQLSCLILASSSTTPLPLAKPGCDAKCGNLTIPYPFGIGPNENGCSLTGAELLRYNITCDTTYNPPKPFIRIGKNKTAGPRYRRVEVLSISETEVRVKNWPATMCYQYKTGEVTLAEDVGWMIFGGTPFTVSYTKNRFFGLGCYTLAFISEPNLNFTTTCSTICDTATNIIDGSCSGSGCCQTLLPKGVKTFLGYVVSMNTTSESLSFDPCSYSFIGESEKYKFSASDLNGTSFHSKAKDIPIVLDWAIGNKTCEEAKKDLSSFACQKNSNCSNSDKVPGYLCTCNKGFQGNPYLSPGCQ
;
A
#
# COMPACT_ATOMS: atom_id res chain seq x y z
N MET A 1 52.90 35.51 32.19
CA MET A 1 52.85 34.09 32.61
C MET A 1 51.40 33.65 32.49
N PHE A 2 51.13 32.70 31.59
CA PHE A 2 49.89 31.92 31.44
C PHE A 2 48.56 32.67 31.37
N LEU A 3 48.10 33.01 30.15
CA LEU A 3 46.72 32.72 29.69
C LEU A 3 46.57 33.00 28.17
N GLN A 4 47.45 32.42 27.36
CA GLN A 4 47.32 32.34 25.89
C GLN A 4 47.29 30.87 25.51
N PHE A 5 46.24 30.15 25.87
CA PHE A 5 45.95 28.81 25.35
C PHE A 5 44.52 28.45 25.74
N LEU A 6 43.76 27.89 24.80
CA LEU A 6 42.36 27.43 24.92
C LEU A 6 41.30 28.49 24.63
N PHE A 7 41.00 28.71 23.35
CA PHE A 7 39.63 28.62 22.80
C PHE A 7 39.67 28.68 21.25
N PHE A 8 40.50 27.81 20.65
CA PHE A 8 40.37 27.43 19.24
C PHE A 8 39.78 26.02 19.20
N LEU A 9 38.48 25.89 19.47
CA LEU A 9 37.76 24.65 19.16
C LEU A 9 36.31 24.97 18.81
N GLN A 10 35.91 24.48 17.65
CA GLN A 10 34.54 24.23 17.22
C GLN A 10 33.74 25.43 16.69
N LEU A 11 34.08 25.85 15.47
CA LEU A 11 33.05 26.18 14.49
C LEU A 11 33.48 25.75 13.08
N SER A 12 33.91 24.49 12.95
CA SER A 12 33.75 23.76 11.70
C SER A 12 32.27 23.43 11.57
N CYS A 13 31.50 24.40 11.08
CA CYS A 13 30.17 24.17 10.54
C CYS A 13 30.36 23.35 9.25
N LEU A 14 30.53 22.05 9.42
CA LEU A 14 30.27 21.08 8.36
C LEU A 14 28.77 21.17 8.08
N ILE A 15 28.41 22.08 7.18
CA ILE A 15 27.16 21.97 6.44
C ILE A 15 27.32 20.67 5.64
N LEU A 16 26.92 19.56 6.25
CA LEU A 16 26.45 18.41 5.50
C LEU A 16 25.21 18.92 4.77
N ALA A 17 25.44 19.47 3.58
CA ALA A 17 24.39 19.64 2.61
C ALA A 17 23.81 18.23 2.40
N SER A 18 22.63 18.02 2.96
CA SER A 18 21.80 16.86 2.71
C SER A 18 21.77 16.66 1.19
N SER A 19 22.30 15.53 0.73
CA SER A 19 22.21 15.14 -0.67
C SER A 19 20.75 15.23 -1.09
N SER A 20 20.43 16.16 -1.98
CA SER A 20 19.13 16.23 -2.63
C SER A 20 18.95 14.98 -3.48
N THR A 21 18.31 13.95 -2.93
CA THR A 21 17.89 12.78 -3.70
C THR A 21 16.66 13.14 -4.52
N THR A 22 16.89 13.63 -5.72
CA THR A 22 15.93 13.51 -6.82
C THR A 22 16.74 13.21 -8.07
N PRO A 23 16.49 12.09 -8.78
CA PRO A 23 15.14 11.81 -9.29
C PRO A 23 14.63 10.37 -9.15
N LEU A 24 13.38 10.23 -8.70
CA LEU A 24 12.51 9.11 -9.07
C LEU A 24 11.80 9.47 -10.41
N PRO A 25 11.51 8.49 -11.28
CA PRO A 25 12.24 8.31 -12.55
C PRO A 25 11.56 8.77 -13.85
N LEU A 26 12.44 8.91 -14.85
CA LEU A 26 12.18 8.85 -16.28
C LEU A 26 11.42 7.56 -16.64
N ALA A 27 10.28 7.72 -17.33
CA ALA A 27 9.65 6.62 -18.05
C ALA A 27 10.55 6.13 -19.20
N LYS A 28 10.26 4.94 -19.73
CA LYS A 28 10.97 4.43 -20.90
C LYS A 28 10.84 5.43 -22.06
N PRO A 29 11.92 5.76 -22.78
CA PRO A 29 11.85 6.68 -23.93
C PRO A 29 10.80 6.25 -24.95
N GLY A 30 9.97 7.20 -25.40
CA GLY A 30 8.83 6.93 -26.30
C GLY A 30 7.54 6.49 -25.60
N CYS A 31 7.53 6.41 -24.27
CA CYS A 31 6.34 6.08 -23.48
C CYS A 31 5.87 7.27 -22.64
N ASP A 32 4.57 7.29 -22.36
CA ASP A 32 3.97 8.29 -21.48
C ASP A 32 4.52 8.18 -20.06
N ALA A 33 5.00 9.30 -19.53
CA ALA A 33 5.61 9.36 -18.21
C ALA A 33 4.63 9.68 -17.08
N LYS A 34 3.42 10.16 -17.40
CA LYS A 34 2.45 10.63 -16.40
C LYS A 34 1.05 10.13 -16.69
N CYS A 35 0.33 9.82 -15.62
CA CYS A 35 -1.11 9.62 -15.64
C CYS A 35 -1.75 10.58 -14.64
N GLY A 36 -2.38 11.63 -15.16
CA GLY A 36 -2.79 12.78 -14.34
C GLY A 36 -1.58 13.41 -13.65
N ASN A 37 -1.62 13.46 -12.32
CA ASN A 37 -0.54 14.05 -11.52
C ASN A 37 0.55 13.03 -11.12
N LEU A 38 0.36 11.74 -11.39
CA LEU A 38 1.32 10.70 -10.99
C LEU A 38 2.33 10.42 -12.09
N THR A 39 3.63 10.53 -11.76
CA THR A 39 4.72 10.04 -12.62
C THR A 39 4.82 8.53 -12.53
N ILE A 40 4.87 7.86 -13.68
CA ILE A 40 4.97 6.40 -13.82
C ILE A 40 6.35 6.02 -14.34
N PRO A 41 7.24 5.52 -13.49
CA PRO A 41 8.57 5.16 -13.93
C PRO A 41 8.73 3.72 -14.35
N TYR A 42 9.71 3.47 -15.21
CA TYR A 42 10.18 2.11 -15.47
C TYR A 42 10.78 1.50 -14.19
N PRO A 43 10.47 0.24 -13.82
CA PRO A 43 9.94 -0.85 -14.64
C PRO A 43 8.42 -0.84 -14.84
N PHE A 44 7.70 0.09 -14.20
CA PHE A 44 6.29 0.31 -14.50
C PHE A 44 6.10 1.09 -15.80
N GLY A 45 4.92 1.00 -16.40
CA GLY A 45 4.65 1.69 -17.66
C GLY A 45 3.17 1.76 -17.98
N ILE A 46 2.77 2.81 -18.69
CA ILE A 46 1.38 3.03 -19.10
C ILE A 46 1.06 2.19 -20.34
N GLY A 47 -0.08 1.51 -20.31
CA GLY A 47 -0.60 0.73 -21.45
C GLY A 47 -0.48 -0.79 -21.26
N PRO A 48 -0.82 -1.59 -22.27
CA PRO A 48 -0.59 -3.04 -22.26
C PRO A 48 0.91 -3.35 -22.33
N ASN A 49 1.32 -4.50 -21.75
CA ASN A 49 2.71 -4.97 -21.80
C ASN A 49 3.27 -5.05 -23.24
N GLU A 50 2.39 -5.33 -24.21
CA GLU A 50 2.71 -5.47 -25.64
C GLU A 50 3.26 -4.17 -26.26
N ASN A 51 2.94 -3.00 -25.68
CA ASN A 51 3.49 -1.72 -26.12
C ASN A 51 4.95 -1.52 -25.64
N GLY A 52 5.47 -2.45 -24.83
CA GLY A 52 6.87 -2.44 -24.39
C GLY A 52 7.22 -1.31 -23.40
N CYS A 53 6.24 -0.61 -22.84
CA CYS A 53 6.47 0.53 -21.94
C CYS A 53 6.73 0.16 -20.48
N SER A 54 6.33 -1.05 -20.07
CA SER A 54 6.67 -1.64 -18.77
C SER A 54 7.64 -2.80 -18.97
N LEU A 55 8.28 -3.25 -17.89
CA LEU A 55 9.10 -4.44 -17.90
C LEU A 55 8.25 -5.65 -18.27
N THR A 56 8.71 -6.39 -19.28
CA THR A 56 8.07 -7.61 -19.78
C THR A 56 9.02 -8.79 -19.52
N GLY A 57 8.50 -9.93 -19.03
CA GLY A 57 9.27 -11.18 -19.00
C GLY A 57 9.85 -11.62 -17.65
N ALA A 58 9.71 -10.85 -16.57
CA ALA A 58 9.98 -11.36 -15.23
C ALA A 58 8.83 -12.30 -14.79
N GLU A 59 8.91 -13.56 -15.21
CA GLU A 59 8.08 -14.68 -14.72
C GLU A 59 6.56 -14.42 -14.74
N LEU A 60 6.08 -13.80 -15.83
CA LEU A 60 4.67 -13.47 -16.07
C LEU A 60 4.08 -12.39 -15.12
N LEU A 61 4.90 -11.75 -14.29
CA LEU A 61 4.46 -10.61 -13.48
C LEU A 61 4.21 -9.39 -14.37
N ARG A 62 3.19 -8.61 -14.00
CA ARG A 62 2.73 -7.45 -14.77
C ARG A 62 3.12 -6.17 -14.03
N TYR A 63 3.96 -5.38 -14.67
CA TYR A 63 4.38 -4.05 -14.18
C TYR A 63 3.56 -2.93 -14.82
N ASN A 64 2.56 -3.25 -15.65
CA ASN A 64 1.82 -2.24 -16.37
C ASN A 64 0.75 -1.54 -15.52
N ILE A 65 0.55 -0.27 -15.83
CA ILE A 65 -0.45 0.61 -15.23
C ILE A 65 -1.43 1.02 -16.33
N THR A 66 -2.72 0.92 -16.02
CA THR A 66 -3.77 1.43 -16.89
C THR A 66 -4.03 2.89 -16.51
N CYS A 67 -3.79 3.81 -17.44
CA CYS A 67 -4.21 5.20 -17.25
C CYS A 67 -5.64 5.36 -17.78
N ASP A 68 -6.60 5.62 -16.88
CA ASP A 68 -8.00 5.82 -17.24
C ASP A 68 -8.27 7.31 -17.47
N THR A 69 -8.42 7.66 -18.75
CA THR A 69 -8.66 9.03 -19.23
C THR A 69 -10.13 9.45 -19.16
N THR A 70 -11.03 8.57 -18.69
CA THR A 70 -12.43 8.93 -18.41
C THR A 70 -12.56 9.81 -17.16
N TYR A 71 -11.52 9.84 -16.32
CA TYR A 71 -11.41 10.76 -15.18
C TYR A 71 -10.72 12.06 -15.58
N ASN A 72 -11.06 13.15 -14.90
CA ASN A 72 -10.39 14.44 -15.03
C ASN A 72 -9.86 14.93 -13.66
N PRO A 73 -8.54 14.94 -13.41
CA PRO A 73 -7.47 14.46 -14.31
C PRO A 73 -7.48 12.92 -14.46
N PRO A 74 -6.79 12.36 -15.48
CA PRO A 74 -6.68 10.92 -15.67
C PRO A 74 -6.12 10.20 -14.44
N LYS A 75 -6.61 8.97 -14.19
CA LYS A 75 -6.25 8.21 -12.98
C LYS A 75 -5.51 6.90 -13.29
N PRO A 76 -4.41 6.60 -12.58
CA PRO A 76 -3.64 5.38 -12.77
C PRO A 76 -4.23 4.21 -11.98
N PHE A 77 -4.31 3.03 -12.60
CA PHE A 77 -4.85 1.82 -12.00
C PHE A 77 -3.96 0.60 -12.25
N ILE A 78 -3.82 -0.24 -11.22
CA ILE A 78 -3.34 -1.63 -11.39
C ILE A 78 -4.53 -2.59 -11.48
N ARG A 79 -4.37 -3.66 -12.26
CA ARG A 79 -5.38 -4.72 -12.41
C ARG A 79 -5.06 -5.86 -11.44
N ILE A 80 -6.02 -6.18 -10.59
CA ILE A 80 -5.93 -7.26 -9.60
C ILE A 80 -7.05 -8.28 -9.84
N GLY A 81 -6.88 -9.50 -9.35
CA GLY A 81 -7.88 -10.57 -9.54
C GLY A 81 -7.41 -11.82 -10.28
N LYS A 82 -8.28 -12.85 -10.27
CA LYS A 82 -8.02 -14.15 -10.94
C LYS A 82 -8.28 -14.11 -12.45
N ASN A 83 -9.41 -13.55 -12.88
CA ASN A 83 -9.73 -13.36 -14.29
C ASN A 83 -9.48 -11.88 -14.64
N LYS A 84 -8.33 -11.59 -15.26
CA LYS A 84 -7.80 -10.21 -15.38
C LYS A 84 -8.40 -9.39 -16.54
N THR A 85 -9.42 -9.93 -17.21
CA THR A 85 -10.12 -9.30 -18.35
C THR A 85 -11.56 -8.95 -18.01
N ALA A 86 -12.31 -9.77 -17.28
CA ALA A 86 -13.64 -9.47 -16.77
C ALA A 86 -14.09 -10.48 -15.69
N GLY A 87 -15.07 -10.10 -14.85
CA GLY A 87 -15.79 -10.99 -13.94
C GLY A 87 -15.78 -10.57 -12.45
N PRO A 88 -16.45 -11.33 -11.57
CA PRO A 88 -16.68 -10.94 -10.18
C PRO A 88 -15.41 -10.90 -9.32
N ARG A 89 -14.31 -11.50 -9.80
CA ARG A 89 -13.00 -11.51 -9.13
C ARG A 89 -11.98 -10.62 -9.84
N TYR A 90 -12.43 -9.65 -10.63
CA TYR A 90 -11.60 -8.64 -11.28
C TYR A 90 -11.82 -7.29 -10.62
N ARG A 91 -10.73 -6.57 -10.30
CA ARG A 91 -10.79 -5.20 -9.80
C ARG A 91 -9.67 -4.35 -10.38
N ARG A 92 -9.94 -3.05 -10.51
CA ARG A 92 -8.94 -2.01 -10.76
C ARG A 92 -8.75 -1.24 -9.47
N VAL A 93 -7.50 -1.08 -9.03
CA VAL A 93 -7.18 -0.31 -7.81
C VAL A 93 -6.36 0.91 -8.21
N GLU A 94 -6.82 2.09 -7.77
CA GLU A 94 -6.17 3.37 -8.06
C GLU A 94 -4.80 3.42 -7.38
N VAL A 95 -3.78 3.83 -8.12
CA VAL A 95 -2.42 4.05 -7.61
C VAL A 95 -2.30 5.50 -7.15
N LEU A 96 -1.86 5.69 -5.91
CA LEU A 96 -1.74 7.00 -5.28
C LEU A 96 -0.32 7.56 -5.38
N SER A 97 0.69 6.70 -5.22
CA SER A 97 2.10 7.08 -5.33
C SER A 97 2.99 5.89 -5.64
N ILE A 98 4.11 6.12 -6.31
CA ILE A 98 5.16 5.12 -6.58
C ILE A 98 6.49 5.66 -6.04
N SER A 99 7.19 4.83 -5.28
CA SER A 99 8.57 5.06 -4.85
C SER A 99 9.47 3.92 -5.32
N GLU A 100 10.76 3.95 -4.94
CA GLU A 100 11.75 2.98 -5.39
C GLU A 100 11.42 1.53 -5.01
N THR A 101 10.73 1.34 -3.88
CA THR A 101 10.47 0.01 -3.30
C THR A 101 9.01 -0.21 -2.95
N GLU A 102 8.17 0.83 -3.04
CA GLU A 102 6.80 0.80 -2.56
C GLU A 102 5.83 1.46 -3.53
N VAL A 103 4.60 0.95 -3.56
CA VAL A 103 3.46 1.56 -4.25
C VAL A 103 2.32 1.74 -3.26
N ARG A 104 1.69 2.91 -3.23
CA ARG A 104 0.49 3.16 -2.44
C ARG A 104 -0.73 3.07 -3.32
N VAL A 105 -1.76 2.37 -2.87
CA VAL A 105 -3.02 2.20 -3.61
C VAL A 105 -4.22 2.58 -2.74
N LYS A 106 -5.34 2.97 -3.38
CA LYS A 106 -6.61 3.21 -2.69
C LYS A 106 -7.11 1.96 -1.99
N ASN A 107 -7.84 2.18 -0.91
CA ASN A 107 -8.42 1.11 -0.11
C ASN A 107 -9.77 0.63 -0.65
N TRP A 108 -10.19 -0.54 -0.17
CA TRP A 108 -11.56 -1.03 -0.31
C TRP A 108 -12.04 -1.56 1.05
N PRO A 109 -12.59 -0.69 1.91
CA PRO A 109 -13.03 -1.09 3.24
C PRO A 109 -14.26 -2.00 3.17
N ALA A 110 -14.39 -2.88 4.17
CA ALA A 110 -15.65 -3.52 4.49
C ALA A 110 -16.50 -2.60 5.37
N THR A 111 -17.82 -2.60 5.19
CA THR A 111 -18.75 -1.76 5.94
C THR A 111 -20.09 -2.46 6.14
N MET A 112 -20.53 -2.50 7.38
CA MET A 112 -21.87 -2.96 7.77
C MET A 112 -22.54 -1.89 8.60
N CYS A 113 -23.73 -1.45 8.19
CA CYS A 113 -24.49 -0.46 8.95
C CYS A 113 -25.87 -0.99 9.33
N TYR A 114 -26.36 -0.51 10.46
CA TYR A 114 -27.63 -0.91 11.05
C TYR A 114 -28.45 0.33 11.39
N GLN A 115 -29.76 0.19 11.32
CA GLN A 115 -30.66 1.22 11.80
C GLN A 115 -30.80 1.16 13.33
N TYR A 116 -30.62 2.30 13.97
CA TYR A 116 -30.89 2.49 15.39
C TYR A 116 -32.35 2.10 15.74
N LYS A 117 -32.52 1.46 16.91
CA LYS A 117 -33.77 0.89 17.45
C LYS A 117 -34.32 -0.36 16.77
N THR A 118 -34.21 -0.49 15.44
CA THR A 118 -34.71 -1.71 14.75
C THR A 118 -33.63 -2.77 14.59
N GLY A 119 -32.36 -2.37 14.52
CA GLY A 119 -31.23 -3.28 14.26
C GLY A 119 -31.21 -3.82 12.83
N GLU A 120 -32.05 -3.30 11.94
CA GLU A 120 -32.12 -3.72 10.54
C GLU A 120 -30.90 -3.24 9.76
N VAL A 121 -30.41 -4.09 8.85
CA VAL A 121 -29.26 -3.75 8.01
C VAL A 121 -29.64 -2.67 7.00
N THR A 122 -28.91 -1.55 7.00
CA THR A 122 -29.10 -0.43 6.07
C THR A 122 -28.02 -0.38 4.98
N LEU A 123 -26.84 -0.96 5.25
CA LEU A 123 -25.76 -1.10 4.27
C LEU A 123 -25.04 -2.43 4.51
N ALA A 124 -24.87 -3.21 3.43
CA ALA A 124 -24.21 -4.51 3.44
C ALA A 124 -23.08 -4.56 2.40
N GLU A 125 -21.95 -3.95 2.74
CA GLU A 125 -20.69 -4.05 1.99
C GLU A 125 -19.62 -4.69 2.88
N ASP A 126 -19.96 -5.81 3.51
CA ASP A 126 -19.23 -6.45 4.60
C ASP A 126 -17.91 -7.11 4.19
N VAL A 127 -17.52 -7.05 2.92
CA VAL A 127 -16.31 -7.70 2.39
C VAL A 127 -15.42 -6.73 1.60
N GLY A 128 -14.23 -6.48 2.13
CA GLY A 128 -13.12 -5.81 1.46
C GLY A 128 -12.07 -6.82 0.99
N TRP A 129 -11.80 -6.91 -0.32
CA TRP A 129 -10.84 -7.87 -0.85
C TRP A 129 -9.90 -7.28 -1.90
N MET A 130 -8.67 -7.79 -1.91
CA MET A 130 -7.70 -7.58 -3.00
C MET A 130 -6.92 -8.87 -3.30
N ILE A 131 -6.64 -9.10 -4.58
CA ILE A 131 -5.93 -10.29 -5.09
C ILE A 131 -4.78 -9.85 -5.99
N PHE A 132 -3.60 -9.67 -5.41
CA PHE A 132 -2.36 -9.28 -6.10
C PHE A 132 -1.63 -10.47 -6.75
N GLY A 133 -2.25 -11.66 -6.78
CA GLY A 133 -1.72 -12.83 -7.47
C GLY A 133 -1.33 -12.54 -8.94
N GLY A 134 -0.09 -12.90 -9.30
CA GLY A 134 0.48 -12.61 -10.63
C GLY A 134 0.73 -11.10 -10.90
N THR A 135 0.95 -10.32 -9.84
CA THR A 135 1.53 -8.97 -9.87
C THR A 135 2.80 -8.96 -9.00
N PRO A 136 3.72 -7.99 -9.19
CA PRO A 136 4.90 -7.87 -8.35
C PRO A 136 4.60 -7.39 -6.92
N PHE A 137 3.34 -7.03 -6.63
CA PHE A 137 2.96 -6.40 -5.38
C PHE A 137 2.64 -7.41 -4.27
N THR A 138 3.02 -7.05 -3.05
CA THR A 138 2.67 -7.73 -1.80
C THR A 138 2.30 -6.67 -0.78
N VAL A 139 1.28 -6.90 0.06
CA VAL A 139 0.93 -5.96 1.13
C VAL A 139 2.08 -5.84 2.12
N SER A 140 2.52 -4.60 2.39
CA SER A 140 3.64 -4.35 3.29
C SER A 140 3.25 -4.67 4.73
N TYR A 141 3.83 -5.74 5.28
CA TYR A 141 3.52 -6.22 6.64
C TYR A 141 4.07 -5.29 7.73
N THR A 142 5.08 -4.47 7.41
CA THR A 142 5.69 -3.53 8.35
C THR A 142 4.95 -2.20 8.42
N LYS A 143 4.44 -1.71 7.29
CA LYS A 143 3.78 -0.39 7.17
C LYS A 143 2.27 -0.41 7.31
N ASN A 144 1.63 -1.54 7.06
CA ASN A 144 0.19 -1.67 7.19
C ASN A 144 -0.23 -2.36 8.48
N ARG A 145 -1.45 -2.06 8.91
CA ARG A 145 -2.19 -2.78 9.94
C ARG A 145 -3.57 -3.10 9.41
N PHE A 146 -4.18 -4.17 9.93
CA PHE A 146 -5.60 -4.41 9.74
C PHE A 146 -6.36 -3.76 10.89
N PHE A 147 -7.35 -2.94 10.58
CA PHE A 147 -8.14 -2.17 11.52
C PHE A 147 -9.58 -2.68 11.56
N GLY A 148 -10.17 -2.67 12.75
CA GLY A 148 -11.60 -2.85 12.97
C GLY A 148 -12.14 -1.67 13.77
N LEU A 149 -13.21 -1.06 13.29
CA LEU A 149 -13.86 0.11 13.91
C LEU A 149 -15.33 -0.17 14.17
N GLY A 150 -15.81 0.36 15.30
CA GLY A 150 -17.19 0.26 15.78
C GLY A 150 -17.23 -0.16 17.24
N CYS A 151 -18.43 -0.22 17.79
CA CYS A 151 -18.78 -0.81 19.06
C CYS A 151 -19.39 -2.19 18.81
N TYR A 152 -19.12 -3.14 19.71
CA TYR A 152 -19.52 -4.53 19.55
C TYR A 152 -19.12 -5.11 18.19
N THR A 153 -18.03 -4.63 17.60
CA THR A 153 -17.67 -4.98 16.23
C THR A 153 -16.63 -6.09 16.23
N LEU A 154 -16.84 -7.07 15.35
CA LEU A 154 -15.85 -8.10 15.02
C LEU A 154 -15.41 -7.91 13.56
N ALA A 155 -14.18 -7.42 13.39
CA ALA A 155 -13.49 -7.41 12.12
C ALA A 155 -12.57 -8.62 12.05
N PHE A 156 -12.49 -9.28 10.90
CA PHE A 156 -11.53 -10.36 10.69
C PHE A 156 -10.98 -10.36 9.29
N ILE A 157 -9.76 -10.84 9.13
CA ILE A 157 -9.07 -10.92 7.85
C ILE A 157 -8.55 -12.33 7.65
N SER A 158 -8.74 -12.84 6.44
CA SER A 158 -8.19 -14.13 5.99
C SER A 158 -7.27 -13.93 4.81
N GLU A 159 -6.11 -14.61 4.84
CA GLU A 159 -5.31 -14.87 3.65
C GLU A 159 -5.18 -16.39 3.43
N PRO A 160 -6.03 -16.97 2.56
CA PRO A 160 -6.09 -18.42 2.34
C PRO A 160 -4.77 -19.06 1.91
N ASN A 161 -3.94 -18.36 1.10
CA ASN A 161 -2.71 -18.96 0.59
C ASN A 161 -1.63 -19.13 1.67
N LEU A 162 -1.72 -18.36 2.76
CA LEU A 162 -0.81 -18.44 3.91
C LEU A 162 -1.42 -19.23 5.07
N ASN A 163 -2.64 -19.77 4.91
CA ASN A 163 -3.44 -20.32 6.00
C ASN A 163 -3.51 -19.38 7.22
N PHE A 164 -3.63 -18.07 6.95
CA PHE A 164 -3.62 -17.04 7.96
C PHE A 164 -5.03 -16.50 8.18
N THR A 165 -5.44 -16.40 9.44
CA THR A 165 -6.64 -15.66 9.85
C THR A 165 -6.34 -14.95 11.17
N THR A 166 -6.79 -13.71 11.29
CA THR A 166 -6.76 -12.97 12.55
C THR A 166 -8.04 -12.15 12.71
N THR A 167 -8.36 -11.83 13.96
CA THR A 167 -9.54 -11.06 14.32
C THR A 167 -9.14 -9.80 15.07
N CYS A 168 -10.04 -8.84 15.05
CA CYS A 168 -9.92 -7.55 15.65
C CYS A 168 -11.31 -7.22 16.20
N SER A 169 -11.47 -7.36 17.52
CA SER A 169 -12.73 -7.12 18.20
C SER A 169 -12.72 -5.82 18.98
N THR A 170 -13.89 -5.21 19.11
CA THR A 170 -14.10 -3.98 19.86
C THR A 170 -15.37 -4.06 20.70
N ILE A 171 -15.34 -3.46 21.89
CA ILE A 171 -16.48 -3.36 22.79
C ILE A 171 -16.52 -1.95 23.37
N CYS A 172 -17.69 -1.32 23.26
CA CYS A 172 -18.00 -0.06 23.92
C CYS A 172 -19.52 0.07 24.10
N ASP A 173 -19.93 0.56 25.25
CA ASP A 173 -21.35 0.77 25.59
C ASP A 173 -21.79 2.21 25.31
N THR A 174 -20.90 3.14 25.62
CA THR A 174 -21.19 4.58 25.58
C THR A 174 -20.08 5.32 24.86
N ALA A 175 -20.42 6.47 24.28
CA ALA A 175 -19.46 7.31 23.57
C ALA A 175 -18.29 7.77 24.48
N THR A 176 -18.46 7.80 25.80
CA THR A 176 -17.40 8.16 26.75
C THR A 176 -16.34 7.07 26.92
N ASN A 177 -16.61 5.82 26.50
CA ASN A 177 -15.60 4.75 26.46
C ASN A 177 -14.63 4.90 25.29
N ILE A 178 -14.93 5.79 24.33
CA ILE A 178 -14.14 5.99 23.13
C ILE A 178 -13.12 7.09 23.37
N ILE A 179 -11.85 6.79 23.12
CA ILE A 179 -10.73 7.71 23.32
C ILE A 179 -10.07 7.98 21.98
N ASP A 180 -10.06 9.25 21.57
CA ASP A 180 -9.38 9.67 20.33
C ASP A 180 -7.91 9.22 20.32
N GLY A 181 -7.47 8.69 19.18
CA GLY A 181 -6.12 8.17 18.98
C GLY A 181 -5.85 6.80 19.62
N SER A 182 -6.75 6.27 20.46
CA SER A 182 -6.64 4.90 20.98
C SER A 182 -7.15 3.89 19.97
N CYS A 183 -6.45 2.79 19.77
CA CYS A 183 -6.91 1.70 18.90
C CYS A 183 -6.54 0.34 19.49
N SER A 184 -7.09 0.07 20.68
CA SER A 184 -6.75 -1.09 21.50
C SER A 184 -7.97 -1.72 22.19
N GLY A 185 -9.16 -1.64 21.57
CA GLY A 185 -10.33 -2.46 21.96
C GLY A 185 -11.65 -1.70 22.17
N SER A 186 -11.63 -0.37 22.33
CA SER A 186 -12.87 0.42 22.46
C SER A 186 -13.03 1.33 21.25
N GLY A 187 -14.03 1.08 20.42
CA GLY A 187 -14.29 1.81 19.17
C GLY A 187 -13.31 1.52 18.03
N CYS A 188 -12.05 1.16 18.35
CA CYS A 188 -11.01 0.82 17.39
C CYS A 188 -10.12 -0.30 17.93
N CYS A 189 -9.76 -1.23 17.05
CA CYS A 189 -8.71 -2.21 17.26
C CYS A 189 -7.81 -2.27 16.02
N GLN A 190 -6.58 -2.75 16.19
CA GLN A 190 -5.68 -3.04 15.09
C GLN A 190 -4.88 -4.31 15.34
N THR A 191 -4.48 -4.99 14.27
CA THR A 191 -3.63 -6.19 14.32
C THR A 191 -2.56 -6.19 13.23
N LEU A 192 -1.51 -6.97 13.47
CA LEU A 192 -0.40 -7.15 12.54
C LEU A 192 -0.81 -8.06 11.38
N LEU A 193 -0.17 -7.85 10.23
CA LEU A 193 -0.27 -8.73 9.07
C LEU A 193 0.98 -9.61 8.97
N PRO A 194 0.86 -10.86 8.48
CA PRO A 194 2.02 -11.70 8.23
C PRO A 194 2.77 -11.21 6.99
N LYS A 195 4.03 -11.60 6.86
CA LYS A 195 4.80 -11.40 5.64
C LYS A 195 4.21 -12.22 4.49
N GLY A 196 4.18 -11.65 3.28
CA GLY A 196 3.81 -12.38 2.06
C GLY A 196 2.34 -12.28 1.62
N VAL A 197 1.53 -11.44 2.27
CA VAL A 197 0.11 -11.26 1.93
C VAL A 197 -0.05 -10.75 0.49
N LYS A 198 -0.53 -11.63 -0.40
CA LYS A 198 -0.86 -11.31 -1.80
C LYS A 198 -2.34 -11.38 -2.09
N THR A 199 -3.10 -12.16 -1.33
CA THR A 199 -4.55 -12.13 -1.34
C THR A 199 -5.03 -11.78 0.07
N PHE A 200 -6.17 -11.11 0.18
CA PHE A 200 -6.86 -11.02 1.46
C PHE A 200 -8.36 -10.84 1.25
N LEU A 201 -9.10 -11.29 2.26
CA LEU A 201 -10.51 -11.02 2.43
C LEU A 201 -10.70 -10.48 3.85
N GLY A 202 -11.04 -9.20 3.96
CA GLY A 202 -11.40 -8.52 5.20
C GLY A 202 -12.92 -8.48 5.32
N TYR A 203 -13.40 -8.79 6.52
CA TYR A 203 -14.81 -8.84 6.86
C TYR A 203 -15.10 -7.96 8.06
N VAL A 204 -16.34 -7.54 8.20
CA VAL A 204 -16.82 -6.88 9.42
C VAL A 204 -18.26 -7.24 9.73
N VAL A 205 -18.53 -7.52 11.00
CA VAL A 205 -19.88 -7.79 11.52
C VAL A 205 -20.08 -7.09 12.85
N SER A 206 -21.32 -6.74 13.18
CA SER A 206 -21.68 -6.33 14.54
C SER A 206 -22.12 -7.56 15.32
N MET A 207 -21.58 -7.72 16.52
CA MET A 207 -21.93 -8.76 17.48
C MET A 207 -23.20 -8.41 18.25
N ASN A 208 -23.63 -7.14 18.25
CA ASN A 208 -24.83 -6.69 18.95
C ASN A 208 -25.54 -5.58 18.18
N THR A 209 -26.60 -5.94 17.45
CA THR A 209 -27.40 -5.03 16.62
C THR A 209 -28.60 -4.42 17.35
N THR A 210 -28.78 -4.71 18.63
CA THR A 210 -29.85 -4.12 19.47
C THR A 210 -29.30 -3.20 20.55
N SER A 211 -27.99 -2.95 20.55
CA SER A 211 -27.31 -2.07 21.49
C SER A 211 -27.75 -0.61 21.33
N GLU A 212 -27.86 0.11 22.45
CA GLU A 212 -28.04 1.57 22.46
C GLU A 212 -26.85 2.32 21.83
N SER A 213 -25.67 1.66 21.71
CA SER A 213 -24.51 2.23 21.04
C SER A 213 -24.76 2.59 19.57
N LEU A 214 -25.73 1.93 18.92
CA LEU A 214 -26.13 2.25 17.53
C LEU A 214 -26.64 3.70 17.36
N SER A 215 -27.01 4.38 18.45
CA SER A 215 -27.40 5.79 18.41
C SER A 215 -26.26 6.74 18.00
N PHE A 216 -25.00 6.35 18.23
CA PHE A 216 -23.81 7.14 17.88
C PHE A 216 -22.80 6.39 16.99
N ASP A 217 -22.90 5.06 16.91
CA ASP A 217 -22.08 4.17 16.10
C ASP A 217 -22.98 3.21 15.29
N PRO A 218 -23.66 3.68 14.23
CA PRO A 218 -24.54 2.83 13.45
C PRO A 218 -23.79 1.88 12.50
N CYS A 219 -22.47 2.02 12.35
CA CYS A 219 -21.71 1.34 11.31
C CYS A 219 -20.41 0.73 11.83
N SER A 220 -20.17 -0.52 11.46
CA SER A 220 -18.92 -1.23 11.67
C SER A 220 -18.05 -1.21 10.41
N TYR A 221 -16.74 -1.06 10.58
CA TYR A 221 -15.79 -1.01 9.46
C TYR A 221 -14.60 -1.94 9.65
N SER A 222 -14.05 -2.46 8.55
CA SER A 222 -12.71 -3.05 8.56
C SER A 222 -11.92 -2.73 7.30
N PHE A 223 -10.61 -2.56 7.46
CA PHE A 223 -9.72 -2.19 6.34
C PHE A 223 -8.25 -2.46 6.67
N ILE A 224 -7.42 -2.61 5.64
CA ILE A 224 -5.96 -2.56 5.77
C ILE A 224 -5.51 -1.12 5.50
N GLY A 225 -4.65 -0.52 6.30
CA GLY A 225 -4.16 0.84 6.03
C GLY A 225 -2.75 1.09 6.53
N GLU A 226 -2.07 2.06 5.90
CA GLU A 226 -0.78 2.58 6.35
C GLU A 226 -0.93 3.18 7.76
N SER A 227 -0.27 2.57 8.74
CA SER A 227 -0.51 2.89 10.16
C SER A 227 -0.15 4.32 10.52
N GLU A 228 0.84 4.92 9.85
CA GLU A 228 1.26 6.30 10.08
C GLU A 228 0.32 7.33 9.45
N LYS A 229 -0.56 6.91 8.54
CA LYS A 229 -1.53 7.79 7.86
C LYS A 229 -2.91 7.78 8.49
N TYR A 230 -3.14 6.92 9.47
CA TYR A 230 -4.42 6.80 10.14
C TYR A 230 -4.28 6.94 11.65
N LYS A 231 -5.00 7.91 12.20
CA LYS A 231 -5.22 8.06 13.63
C LYS A 231 -6.72 8.03 13.85
N PHE A 232 -7.16 7.09 14.70
CA PHE A 232 -8.56 6.94 15.05
C PHE A 232 -9.11 8.20 15.71
N SER A 233 -10.35 8.55 15.37
CA SER A 233 -11.15 9.51 16.12
C SER A 233 -12.54 8.96 16.38
N ALA A 234 -13.14 9.31 17.52
CA ALA A 234 -14.50 8.94 17.87
C ALA A 234 -15.52 9.35 16.79
N SER A 235 -15.28 10.44 16.05
CA SER A 235 -16.14 10.87 14.94
C SER A 235 -16.16 9.88 13.77
N ASP A 236 -15.16 9.00 13.66
CA ASP A 236 -15.09 7.97 12.62
C ASP A 236 -16.21 6.93 12.77
N LEU A 237 -16.81 6.82 13.96
CA LEU A 237 -17.94 5.94 14.22
C LEU A 237 -19.28 6.56 13.80
N ASN A 238 -19.31 7.87 13.54
CA ASN A 238 -20.57 8.57 13.27
C ASN A 238 -21.03 8.39 11.82
N GLY A 239 -22.14 7.66 11.66
CA GLY A 239 -22.80 7.46 10.37
C GLY A 239 -21.93 6.69 9.39
N THR A 240 -22.10 6.97 8.09
CA THR A 240 -21.42 6.28 6.98
C THR A 240 -20.18 7.01 6.44
N SER A 241 -19.84 8.17 7.03
CA SER A 241 -18.82 9.07 6.50
C SER A 241 -17.43 8.42 6.42
N PHE A 242 -17.14 7.51 7.35
CA PHE A 242 -15.87 6.81 7.41
C PHE A 242 -15.67 5.85 6.25
N HIS A 243 -16.74 5.32 5.64
CA HIS A 243 -16.63 4.46 4.45
C HIS A 243 -15.84 5.14 3.33
N SER A 244 -16.13 6.42 3.08
CA SER A 244 -15.39 7.23 2.09
C SER A 244 -13.99 7.60 2.57
N LYS A 245 -13.85 8.00 3.85
CA LYS A 245 -12.54 8.34 4.45
C LYS A 245 -11.55 7.17 4.37
N ALA A 246 -12.02 5.96 4.65
CA ALA A 246 -11.19 4.76 4.64
C ALA A 246 -10.64 4.43 3.25
N LYS A 247 -11.34 4.78 2.16
CA LYS A 247 -10.85 4.63 0.77
C LYS A 247 -9.59 5.46 0.50
N ASP A 248 -9.42 6.56 1.22
CA ASP A 248 -8.28 7.48 1.08
C ASP A 248 -7.13 7.18 2.05
N ILE A 249 -7.32 6.23 2.99
CA ILE A 249 -6.22 5.67 3.78
C ILE A 249 -5.49 4.65 2.89
N PRO A 250 -4.25 4.92 2.47
CA PRO A 250 -3.57 4.09 1.48
C PRO A 250 -3.22 2.71 2.05
N ILE A 251 -3.21 1.71 1.18
CA ILE A 251 -2.49 0.45 1.41
C ILE A 251 -1.10 0.59 0.80
N VAL A 252 -0.06 0.30 1.58
CA VAL A 252 1.33 0.23 1.09
C VAL A 252 1.62 -1.16 0.54
N LEU A 253 2.11 -1.24 -0.68
CA LEU A 253 2.53 -2.47 -1.33
C LEU A 253 4.05 -2.44 -1.52
N ASP A 254 4.74 -3.48 -1.05
CA ASP A 254 6.14 -3.72 -1.40
C ASP A 254 6.21 -4.43 -2.77
N TRP A 255 7.26 -4.16 -3.54
CA TRP A 255 7.48 -4.79 -4.84
C TRP A 255 8.96 -5.09 -5.09
N ALA A 256 9.21 -6.04 -5.99
CA ALA A 256 10.54 -6.37 -6.51
C ALA A 256 10.46 -6.92 -7.94
N ILE A 257 11.61 -7.14 -8.56
CA ILE A 257 11.73 -7.78 -9.88
C ILE A 257 11.65 -9.30 -9.74
N GLY A 258 10.66 -9.91 -10.41
CA GLY A 258 10.52 -11.37 -10.49
C GLY A 258 10.37 -12.05 -9.12
N ASN A 259 10.72 -13.34 -9.06
CA ASN A 259 10.84 -14.11 -7.82
C ASN A 259 12.27 -14.58 -7.51
N LYS A 260 13.18 -14.48 -8.49
CA LYS A 260 14.55 -14.98 -8.42
C LYS A 260 15.43 -14.13 -7.51
N THR A 261 16.47 -14.74 -6.97
CA THR A 261 17.55 -13.98 -6.34
C THR A 261 18.44 -13.27 -7.37
N CYS A 262 19.24 -12.31 -6.94
CA CYS A 262 20.26 -11.67 -7.77
C CYS A 262 21.22 -12.69 -8.37
N GLU A 263 21.64 -13.68 -7.59
CA GLU A 263 22.57 -14.74 -8.00
C GLU A 263 21.97 -15.60 -9.12
N GLU A 264 20.67 -15.90 -9.03
CA GLU A 264 19.94 -16.64 -10.06
C GLU A 264 19.67 -15.79 -11.29
N ALA A 265 19.25 -14.54 -11.10
CA ALA A 265 18.92 -13.63 -12.19
C ALA A 265 20.14 -13.28 -13.06
N LYS A 266 21.33 -13.16 -12.46
CA LYS A 266 22.59 -12.90 -13.19
C LYS A 266 23.03 -14.04 -14.11
N LYS A 267 22.49 -15.26 -13.93
CA LYS A 267 22.80 -16.40 -14.82
C LYS A 267 22.16 -16.26 -16.21
N ASP A 268 21.09 -15.46 -16.31
CA ASP A 268 20.43 -15.15 -17.57
C ASP A 268 20.45 -13.64 -17.80
N LEU A 269 21.55 -13.15 -18.38
CA LEU A 269 21.75 -11.73 -18.67
C LEU A 269 20.72 -11.15 -19.64
N SER A 270 19.99 -11.99 -20.38
CA SER A 270 18.95 -11.54 -21.31
C SER A 270 17.66 -11.11 -20.59
N SER A 271 17.38 -11.71 -19.42
CA SER A 271 16.22 -11.37 -18.57
C SER A 271 16.59 -10.58 -17.31
N PHE A 272 17.88 -10.39 -17.05
CA PHE A 272 18.38 -9.59 -15.94
C PHE A 272 18.00 -8.10 -16.11
N ALA A 273 17.27 -7.55 -15.14
CA ALA A 273 16.67 -6.23 -15.27
C ALA A 273 17.64 -5.07 -14.97
N CYS A 274 18.67 -5.29 -14.15
CA CYS A 274 19.58 -4.22 -13.76
C CYS A 274 20.51 -3.84 -14.92
N GLN A 275 20.67 -2.54 -15.14
CA GLN A 275 21.48 -1.96 -16.21
C GLN A 275 22.86 -1.53 -15.70
N LYS A 276 23.69 -0.91 -16.54
CA LYS A 276 25.06 -0.53 -16.15
C LYS A 276 25.04 0.48 -14.99
N ASN A 277 26.15 0.50 -14.24
CA ASN A 277 26.34 1.36 -13.06
C ASN A 277 25.25 1.21 -11.99
N SER A 278 24.65 0.03 -11.90
CA SER A 278 23.69 -0.32 -10.87
C SER A 278 24.11 -1.60 -10.14
N ASN A 279 23.66 -1.71 -8.89
CA ASN A 279 23.84 -2.88 -8.05
C ASN A 279 22.52 -3.63 -7.91
N CYS A 280 22.61 -4.97 -7.89
CA CYS A 280 21.50 -5.86 -7.60
C CYS A 280 21.52 -6.22 -6.12
N SER A 281 20.37 -6.09 -5.45
CA SER A 281 20.16 -6.56 -4.08
C SER A 281 18.90 -7.41 -3.99
N ASN A 282 19.00 -8.56 -3.31
CA ASN A 282 17.83 -9.37 -2.96
C ASN A 282 16.89 -8.54 -2.08
N SER A 283 15.59 -8.57 -2.40
CA SER A 283 14.60 -7.89 -1.57
C SER A 283 14.41 -8.66 -0.27
N ASP A 284 14.47 -7.95 0.85
CA ASP A 284 14.25 -8.47 2.20
C ASP A 284 12.76 -8.61 2.53
N LYS A 285 11.89 -7.83 1.87
CA LYS A 285 10.44 -7.78 2.15
C LYS A 285 9.62 -8.77 1.31
N VAL A 286 9.94 -8.91 0.04
CA VAL A 286 9.24 -9.78 -0.93
C VAL A 286 10.22 -10.62 -1.76
N PRO A 287 9.80 -11.77 -2.31
CA PRO A 287 10.63 -12.51 -3.27
C PRO A 287 11.02 -11.65 -4.47
N GLY A 288 12.22 -11.88 -5.01
CA GLY A 288 12.78 -11.10 -6.11
C GLY A 288 13.97 -10.22 -5.69
N TYR A 289 14.37 -9.36 -6.61
CA TYR A 289 15.50 -8.44 -6.41
C TYR A 289 15.17 -7.00 -6.85
N LEU A 290 15.98 -6.06 -6.38
CA LEU A 290 15.91 -4.65 -6.74
C LEU A 290 17.23 -4.21 -7.37
N CYS A 291 17.15 -3.21 -8.25
CA CYS A 291 18.31 -2.56 -8.84
C CYS A 291 18.41 -1.14 -8.27
N THR A 292 19.60 -0.75 -7.84
CA THR A 292 19.87 0.58 -7.29
C THR A 292 21.10 1.17 -7.98
N CYS A 293 21.12 2.48 -8.25
CA CYS A 293 22.30 3.10 -8.83
C CYS A 293 23.50 2.98 -7.89
N ASN A 294 24.68 2.73 -8.45
CA ASN A 294 25.91 2.74 -7.69
C ASN A 294 26.14 4.13 -7.07
N LYS A 295 26.84 4.17 -5.93
CA LYS A 295 27.16 5.43 -5.25
C LYS A 295 27.84 6.40 -6.22
N GLY A 296 27.28 7.60 -6.35
CA GLY A 296 27.77 8.65 -7.25
C GLY A 296 27.10 8.70 -8.63
N PHE A 297 26.27 7.69 -8.97
CA PHE A 297 25.49 7.66 -10.22
C PHE A 297 24.02 7.99 -9.96
N GLN A 298 23.33 8.56 -10.95
CA GLN A 298 21.91 8.89 -10.91
C GLN A 298 21.16 8.36 -12.14
N GLY A 299 19.84 8.29 -12.05
CA GLY A 299 18.97 7.86 -13.15
C GLY A 299 18.14 6.64 -12.81
N ASN A 300 17.69 5.92 -13.84
CA ASN A 300 16.85 4.74 -13.68
C ASN A 300 17.70 3.47 -13.85
N PRO A 301 17.91 2.65 -12.80
CA PRO A 301 18.78 1.48 -12.86
C PRO A 301 18.20 0.33 -13.71
N TYR A 302 16.97 0.47 -14.19
CA TYR A 302 16.28 -0.53 -15.01
C TYR A 302 16.24 -0.15 -16.50
N LEU A 303 16.66 1.06 -16.90
CA LEU A 303 16.65 1.53 -18.29
C LEU A 303 18.05 1.63 -18.89
N SER A 304 18.23 1.16 -20.12
CA SER A 304 19.49 1.31 -20.86
C SER A 304 19.76 2.80 -21.16
N PRO A 305 20.99 3.31 -21.00
CA PRO A 305 22.24 2.58 -20.75
C PRO A 305 22.54 2.25 -19.27
N GLY A 306 21.66 2.63 -18.35
CA GLY A 306 21.80 2.46 -16.90
C GLY A 306 21.91 3.79 -16.18
N CYS A 307 22.52 3.77 -14.99
CA CYS A 307 22.77 4.99 -14.23
C CYS A 307 23.99 5.74 -14.81
N GLN A 308 23.99 7.06 -14.74
CA GLN A 308 25.02 7.95 -15.29
C GLN A 308 25.58 8.89 -14.23
#